data_AF-A0A2K0WLB9-F1
#
_entry.id   AF-A0A2K0WLB9-F1
#
_cell.length_a   1.000
_cell.length_b   1.000
_cell.length_c   1.000
_cell.angle_alpha   90.00
_cell.angle_beta   90.00
_cell.angle_gamma   90.00
#
_symmetry.space_group_name_H-M   'P 1'
#
loop_
_entity.id
_entity.type
_entity.pdbx_description
1 polymer ?
#
loop_
_entity_poly.entity_id
_entity_poly.type
_entity_poly.pdbx_seq_one_letter_code
_entity_poly.pdbx_strand_id
1 'polypeptide(L)' 'MHTEKTSWWGCGSHIQSVIDNVPEAERCECEPKVEVGGASYPPMAASPN' A
#
# COMPACT_ATOMS: atom_id res chain seq x y z
N MET A 1 15.84 -6.43 -0.54
CA MET A 1 15.20 -6.92 -1.79
C MET A 1 13.81 -6.30 -1.80
N HIS A 2 13.61 -5.20 -2.53
CA HIS A 2 12.29 -4.57 -2.63
C HIS A 2 11.54 -5.33 -3.71
N THR A 3 10.48 -6.01 -3.31
CA THR A 3 9.66 -6.85 -4.18
C THR A 3 8.90 -5.99 -5.20
N GLU A 4 8.71 -6.46 -6.42
CA GLU A 4 7.94 -5.80 -7.50
C GLU A 4 6.43 -5.83 -7.21
N LYS A 5 6.03 -5.62 -5.95
CA LYS A 5 4.65 -5.61 -5.49
C LYS A 5 4.13 -4.19 -5.48
N THR A 6 2.86 -4.03 -5.81
CA THR A 6 2.22 -2.73 -5.83
C THR A 6 2.05 -2.23 -4.40
N SER A 7 2.48 -0.99 -4.18
CA SER A 7 2.15 -0.22 -2.99
C SER A 7 1.56 1.12 -3.42
N TRP A 8 1.07 1.89 -2.46
CA TRP A 8 0.47 3.20 -2.67
C TRP A 8 1.41 4.30 -2.22
N TRP A 9 1.16 5.51 -2.71
CA TRP A 9 1.92 6.70 -2.36
C TRP A 9 0.99 7.90 -2.24
N GLY A 10 1.24 8.78 -1.25
CA GLY A 10 0.45 9.99 -1.01
C GLY A 10 0.03 10.15 0.45
N CYS A 11 -0.97 11.00 0.73
CA CYS A 11 -1.39 11.33 2.10
C CYS A 11 -2.24 10.26 2.81
N GLY A 12 -2.56 9.15 2.16
CA GLY A 12 -3.34 8.04 2.73
C GLY A 12 -4.85 8.15 2.54
N SER A 13 -5.40 9.34 2.26
CA SER A 13 -6.86 9.53 2.15
C SER A 13 -7.54 8.79 1.00
N HIS A 14 -6.77 8.29 0.02
CA HIS A 14 -7.30 7.61 -1.16
C HIS A 14 -6.77 6.17 -1.34
N ILE A 15 -6.13 5.58 -0.33
CA ILE A 15 -5.50 4.24 -0.44
C ILE A 15 -6.48 3.20 -0.97
N GLN A 16 -7.71 3.17 -0.45
CA GLN A 16 -8.78 2.28 -0.92
C GLN A 16 -8.91 2.32 -2.44
N SER A 17 -9.04 3.50 -3.04
CA SER A 17 -9.19 3.64 -4.49
C SER A 17 -7.99 3.13 -5.30
N VAL A 18 -6.77 3.15 -4.74
CA VAL A 18 -5.56 2.67 -5.44
C VAL A 18 -5.32 1.19 -5.19
N ILE A 19 -5.38 0.74 -3.94
CA ILE A 19 -5.00 -0.61 -3.54
C ILE A 19 -6.15 -1.61 -3.63
N ASP A 20 -7.42 -1.19 -3.46
CA ASP A 20 -8.53 -2.16 -3.49
C ASP A 20 -8.65 -2.87 -4.84
N ASN A 21 -8.21 -2.22 -5.92
CA ASN A 21 -8.17 -2.81 -7.27
C ASN A 21 -6.98 -3.76 -7.50
N VAL A 22 -6.00 -3.78 -6.59
CA VAL A 22 -4.84 -4.67 -6.65
C VAL A 22 -5.18 -5.96 -5.89
N PRO A 23 -5.00 -7.16 -6.47
CA PRO A 23 -5.14 -8.42 -5.74
C PRO A 23 -4.20 -8.48 -4.53
N GLU A 24 -4.62 -9.07 -3.41
CA GLU A 24 -3.77 -9.15 -2.19
C GLU A 24 -2.40 -9.77 -2.45
N ALA A 25 -2.34 -10.79 -3.31
CA ALA A 25 -1.10 -11.43 -3.71
C ALA A 25 -0.12 -10.48 -4.42
N GLU A 26 -0.58 -9.38 -5.01
CA GLU A 26 0.24 -8.39 -5.71
C GLU A 26 0.56 -7.15 -4.86
N ARG A 27 -0.04 -7.03 -3.68
CA ARG A 27 0.23 -5.94 -2.73
C ARG A 27 1.55 -6.18 -1.98
N CYS A 28 2.23 -5.10 -1.56
CA CYS A 28 3.35 -5.23 -0.63
C CYS A 28 2.85 -5.94 0.65
N GLU A 29 3.58 -6.94 1.12
CA GLU A 29 3.33 -7.54 2.45
C GLU A 29 4.24 -6.92 3.52
N CYS A 30 4.82 -5.78 3.16
CA CYS A 30 5.81 -5.04 3.93
C CYS A 30 5.20 -4.55 5.25
N GLU A 31 5.99 -4.51 6.32
CA GLU A 31 5.56 -4.01 7.63
C GLU A 31 6.32 -2.71 7.97
N PRO A 32 5.71 -1.78 8.74
CA PRO A 32 4.38 -1.87 9.36
C PRO A 32 3.23 -1.55 8.38
N LYS A 33 2.11 -2.26 8.55
CA LYS A 33 0.85 -1.92 7.85
C LYS A 33 0.24 -0.67 8.46
N VAL A 34 -0.48 0.11 7.66
CA VAL A 34 -1.22 1.28 8.12
C VAL A 34 -2.72 0.98 8.17
N GLU A 35 -3.40 1.47 9.20
CA GLU A 35 -4.86 1.37 9.29
C GLU A 35 -5.50 2.66 8.77
N VAL A 36 -6.31 2.55 7.72
CA VAL A 36 -6.99 3.70 7.11
C VAL A 36 -8.45 3.34 6.87
N GLY A 37 -9.36 4.12 7.45
CA GLY A 37 -10.80 3.90 7.29
C GLY A 37 -11.30 2.56 7.83
N GLY A 38 -10.56 1.93 8.76
CA GLY A 38 -10.89 0.62 9.31
C GLY A 38 -10.36 -0.58 8.50
N ALA A 39 -9.55 -0.34 7.46
CA ALA A 39 -8.86 -1.39 6.71
C ALA A 39 -7.34 -1.26 6.85
N SER A 40 -6.65 -2.41 6.90
CA SER A 40 -5.18 -2.46 6.99
C SER A 40 -4.56 -2.56 5.60
N TYR A 41 -3.71 -1.58 5.28
CA TYR A 41 -3.02 -1.47 4.00
C TYR A 41 -1.50 -1.60 4.18
N PRO A 42 -0.76 -1.96 3.11
CA PRO A 42 0.69 -1.93 3.13
C PRO A 42 1.25 -0.56 3.55
N PRO A 43 2.51 -0.47 4.01
CA PRO A 43 3.17 0.80 4.22
C PRO A 43 3.23 1.58 2.91
N MET A 44 3.23 2.91 3.03
CA MET A 44 3.46 3.80 1.90
C MET A 44 4.78 3.44 1.21
N ALA A 45 4.77 3.36 -0.12
CA ALA A 45 5.99 3.25 -0.89
C ALA A 45 6.92 4.42 -0.55
N ALA A 46 8.22 4.15 -0.43
CA ALA A 46 9.20 5.23 -0.39
C ALA A 46 9.06 6.03 -1.69
N SER A 47 8.96 7.36 -1.60
CA SER A 47 8.92 8.22 -2.80
C SER A 47 10.05 7.82 -3.74
N PRO A 48 9.79 7.54 -5.02
CA PRO A 48 10.85 7.42 -6.01
C PRO A 48 11.45 8.83 -6.16
N ASN A 49 12.51 9.12 -5.42
CA ASN A 49 13.33 10.32 -5.63
C ASN A 49 14.44 9.98 -6.62
#